data_AF-A0A504XL50-F1
#
_entry.id   AF-A0A504XL50-F1
#
_cell.length_a   1.000
_cell.length_b   1.000
_cell.length_c   1.000
_cell.angle_alpha   90.00
_cell.angle_beta   90.00
_cell.angle_gamma   90.00
#
_symmetry.space_group_name_H-M   'P 1'
#
loop_
_entity.id
_entity.type
_entity.pdbx_description
1 polymer ?
#
loop_
_entity_poly.entity_id
_entity_poly.type
_entity_poly.pdbx_seq_one_letter_code
_entity_poly.pdbx_strand_id
1 'polypeptide(L)'
;MLLYVISQFFAFLLVLVGTPIDMFRANDTSRIGNTPCLTLWGGKDKCYSTIYNVKSDDLWANCPDRRLQFRVAQALAVISIVVYGLAFILGFIALCCCFCLRWVCLTLNILGFGTLGVVWALMVVAYYKDGGRDCARENLDHQFGAGFILLVVAWCLNTIDIWFLLLECEAGYATEEAVRAQDPKEQ
;
A
#
# COMPACT_ATOMS: atom_id res chain seq x y z
N MET A 1 7.93 17.93 -8.43
CA MET A 1 8.81 17.01 -7.69
C MET A 1 8.76 17.16 -6.17
N LEU A 2 8.85 18.37 -5.58
CA LEU A 2 8.85 18.51 -4.11
C LEU A 2 7.58 17.96 -3.43
N LEU A 3 6.40 18.30 -3.94
CA LEU A 3 5.11 17.80 -3.42
C LEU A 3 5.02 16.27 -3.52
N TYR A 4 5.44 15.71 -4.65
CA TYR A 4 5.56 14.27 -4.85
C TYR A 4 6.45 13.61 -3.79
N VAL A 5 7.65 14.13 -3.53
CA VAL A 5 8.57 13.52 -2.54
C VAL A 5 7.99 13.55 -1.13
N ILE A 6 7.33 14.64 -0.74
CA ILE A 6 6.69 14.77 0.57
C ILE A 6 5.54 13.75 0.69
N SER A 7 4.67 13.67 -0.31
CA SER A 7 3.55 12.73 -0.33
C SER A 7 4.03 11.28 -0.34
N GLN A 8 5.01 10.95 -1.19
CA GLN A 8 5.62 9.62 -1.29
C GLN A 8 6.29 9.20 0.02
N PHE A 9 6.90 10.13 0.76
CA PHE A 9 7.46 9.86 2.09
C PHE A 9 6.39 9.40 3.06
N PHE A 10 5.26 10.11 3.14
CA PHE A 10 4.14 9.70 3.98
C PHE A 10 3.55 8.38 3.51
N ALA A 11 3.36 8.19 2.20
CA ALA A 11 2.89 6.92 1.64
C ALA A 11 3.79 5.75 2.06
N PHE A 12 5.11 5.90 1.93
CA PHE A 12 6.08 4.90 2.37
C PHE A 12 6.00 4.60 3.87
N LEU A 13 5.97 5.63 4.72
CA LEU A 13 5.85 5.45 6.17
C LEU A 13 4.56 4.72 6.56
N LEU A 14 3.44 5.07 5.93
CA LEU A 14 2.15 4.43 6.19
C LEU A 14 2.16 2.94 5.78
N VAL A 15 2.78 2.57 4.66
CA VAL A 15 2.93 1.14 4.29
C VAL A 15 3.85 0.43 5.28
N LEU A 16 5.00 1.03 5.60
CA LEU A 16 5.99 0.45 6.51
C LEU A 16 5.40 0.18 7.90
N VAL A 17 4.64 1.13 8.44
CA VAL A 17 4.02 1.04 9.77
C VAL A 17 2.72 0.25 9.73
N GLY A 18 1.91 0.40 8.67
CA GLY A 18 0.62 -0.29 8.54
C GLY A 18 0.73 -1.80 8.34
N THR A 19 1.76 -2.26 7.62
CA THR A 19 1.96 -3.68 7.30
C THR A 19 2.11 -4.61 8.53
N PRO A 20 2.87 -4.26 9.58
CA PRO A 20 2.97 -5.08 10.79
C PRO A 20 1.79 -4.91 11.76
N ILE A 21 0.92 -3.91 11.56
CA ILE A 21 -0.20 -3.57 12.45
C ILE A 21 -1.46 -4.39 12.10
N ASP A 22 -2.48 -4.34 12.95
CA ASP A 22 -3.76 -5.01 12.79
C ASP A 22 -4.50 -4.66 11.48
N MET A 23 -4.90 -5.70 10.76
CA MET A 23 -5.82 -5.61 9.62
C MET A 23 -7.27 -5.68 10.09
N PHE A 24 -7.53 -6.47 11.14
CA PHE A 24 -8.85 -6.63 11.75
C PHE A 24 -8.76 -6.59 13.27
N ARG A 25 -9.83 -6.12 13.91
CA ARG A 25 -10.02 -6.07 15.37
C ARG A 25 -11.39 -6.58 15.73
N ALA A 26 -11.53 -7.20 16.90
CA ALA A 26 -12.83 -7.65 17.38
C ALA A 26 -13.84 -6.48 17.46
N ASN A 27 -15.09 -6.76 17.10
CA ASN A 27 -16.22 -5.87 17.26
C ASN A 27 -16.37 -5.48 18.74
N ASP A 28 -16.89 -4.28 18.99
CA ASP A 28 -17.06 -3.69 20.34
C ASP A 28 -15.79 -3.41 21.13
N THR A 29 -14.62 -3.60 20.51
CA THR A 29 -13.34 -3.14 21.09
C THR A 29 -12.85 -1.84 20.46
N SER A 30 -12.13 -1.03 21.24
CA SER A 30 -11.53 0.20 20.72
C SER A 30 -10.56 -0.12 19.57
N ARG A 31 -10.66 0.65 18.47
CA ARG A 31 -9.71 0.56 17.33
C ARG A 31 -8.27 0.89 17.71
N ILE A 32 -8.10 1.51 18.87
CA ILE A 32 -6.82 1.85 19.49
C ILE A 32 -6.86 1.26 20.89
N GLY A 33 -5.94 0.33 21.20
CA GLY A 33 -5.92 -0.32 22.50
C GLY A 33 -5.35 -1.73 22.48
N ASN A 34 -5.27 -2.31 23.68
CA ASN A 34 -4.72 -3.63 23.93
C ASN A 34 -5.80 -4.72 23.91
N THR A 35 -6.48 -4.86 22.78
CA THR A 35 -7.50 -5.90 22.55
C THR A 35 -6.98 -6.93 21.55
N PRO A 36 -7.64 -8.09 21.43
CA PRO A 36 -7.27 -9.07 20.43
C PRO A 36 -7.36 -8.49 19.02
N CYS A 37 -6.37 -8.80 18.18
CA CYS A 37 -6.38 -8.39 16.79
C CYS A 37 -5.70 -9.39 15.88
N LEU A 38 -6.03 -9.23 14.61
CA LEU A 38 -5.55 -10.04 13.52
C LEU A 38 -4.76 -9.17 12.56
N THR A 39 -3.48 -9.49 12.42
CA THR A 39 -2.57 -8.86 11.45
C THR A 39 -2.49 -9.71 10.19
N LEU A 40 -1.80 -9.23 9.14
CA LEU A 40 -1.45 -10.06 7.97
C LEU A 40 -0.69 -11.33 8.37
N TRP A 41 0.05 -11.30 9.49
CA TRP A 41 1.01 -12.33 9.89
C TRP A 41 0.44 -13.35 10.87
N GLY A 42 -0.65 -13.01 11.55
CA GLY A 42 -1.27 -13.85 12.57
C GLY A 42 -2.08 -13.08 13.61
N GLY A 43 -2.71 -13.85 14.50
CA GLY A 43 -3.53 -13.37 15.60
C GLY A 43 -2.72 -13.09 16.86
N LYS A 44 -3.14 -12.06 17.61
CA LYS A 44 -2.56 -11.64 18.87
C LYS A 44 -3.67 -11.34 19.87
N ASP A 45 -3.53 -11.78 21.12
CA ASP A 45 -4.45 -11.37 22.21
C ASP A 45 -4.19 -9.93 22.63
N LYS A 46 -2.94 -9.49 22.45
CA LYS A 46 -2.47 -8.14 22.75
C LYS A 46 -1.83 -7.53 21.51
N CYS A 47 -2.48 -6.55 20.87
CA CYS A 47 -1.97 -5.97 19.62
C CYS A 47 -0.57 -5.38 19.66
N TYR A 48 -0.14 -4.85 20.81
CA TYR A 48 1.20 -4.28 20.95
C TYR A 48 2.30 -5.36 21.07
N SER A 49 1.92 -6.62 21.29
CA SER A 49 2.87 -7.73 21.42
C SER A 49 3.61 -7.96 20.10
N THR A 50 4.90 -8.27 20.17
CA THR A 50 5.67 -8.77 19.04
C THR A 50 5.46 -10.27 18.79
N ILE A 51 4.84 -10.96 19.75
CA ILE A 51 4.58 -12.39 19.72
C ILE A 51 3.18 -12.65 19.14
N TYR A 52 3.11 -13.59 18.20
CA TYR A 52 1.87 -14.11 17.65
C TYR A 52 1.44 -15.34 18.43
N ASN A 53 0.18 -15.38 18.86
CA ASN A 53 -0.38 -16.55 19.53
C ASN A 53 -0.66 -17.67 18.53
N VAL A 54 -1.08 -17.28 17.33
CA VAL A 54 -1.32 -18.17 16.20
C VAL A 54 -0.83 -17.49 14.93
N LYS A 55 -0.07 -18.21 14.10
CA LYS A 55 0.37 -17.70 12.81
C LYS A 55 -0.78 -17.72 11.82
N SER A 56 -0.75 -16.82 10.84
CA SER A 56 -1.78 -16.76 9.80
C SER A 56 -1.95 -18.09 9.05
N ASP A 57 -0.87 -18.82 8.82
CA ASP A 57 -0.91 -20.13 8.17
C ASP A 57 -1.65 -21.21 8.96
N ASP A 58 -1.50 -21.18 10.29
CA ASP A 58 -2.15 -22.14 11.19
C ASP A 58 -3.61 -21.75 11.42
N LEU A 59 -3.89 -20.44 11.53
CA LEU A 59 -5.23 -19.88 11.67
C LEU A 59 -6.13 -20.28 10.50
N TRP A 60 -5.59 -20.26 9.28
CA TRP A 60 -6.31 -20.58 8.05
C TRP A 60 -6.06 -22.00 7.53
N ALA A 61 -5.56 -22.93 8.36
CA ALA A 61 -5.21 -24.28 7.92
C ALA A 61 -6.38 -25.02 7.26
N ASN A 62 -7.60 -24.82 7.75
CA ASN A 62 -8.82 -25.42 7.22
C ASN A 62 -9.47 -24.61 6.08
N CYS A 63 -8.90 -23.44 5.75
CA CYS A 63 -9.44 -22.49 4.78
C CYS A 63 -8.39 -22.21 3.69
N PRO A 64 -8.17 -23.14 2.73
CA PRO A 64 -7.07 -23.06 1.78
C PRO A 64 -7.10 -21.78 0.93
N ASP A 65 -8.29 -21.35 0.51
CA ASP A 65 -8.47 -20.12 -0.26
C ASP A 65 -8.07 -18.88 0.55
N ARG A 66 -8.55 -18.76 1.80
CA ARG A 66 -8.21 -17.62 2.67
C ARG A 66 -6.73 -17.63 3.03
N ARG A 67 -6.16 -18.81 3.30
CA ARG A 67 -4.73 -18.97 3.55
C ARG A 67 -3.90 -18.50 2.35
N LEU A 68 -4.29 -18.86 1.14
CA LEU A 68 -3.63 -18.39 -0.08
C LEU A 68 -3.73 -16.87 -0.23
N GLN A 69 -4.91 -16.29 0.01
CA GLN A 69 -5.10 -14.83 -0.03
C GLN A 69 -4.18 -14.11 0.96
N PHE A 70 -4.07 -14.59 2.21
CA PHE A 70 -3.18 -14.01 3.21
C PHE A 70 -1.70 -14.17 2.82
N ARG A 71 -1.28 -15.32 2.29
CA ARG A 71 0.10 -15.52 1.80
C ARG A 71 0.46 -14.57 0.66
N VAL A 72 -0.45 -14.42 -0.32
CA VAL A 72 -0.27 -13.48 -1.43
C VAL A 72 -0.21 -12.05 -0.90
N ALA A 73 -1.12 -11.67 0.01
CA ALA A 73 -1.13 -10.35 0.63
C ALA A 73 0.15 -10.07 1.43
N GLN A 74 0.67 -11.02 2.19
CA GLN A 74 1.96 -10.89 2.91
C GLN A 74 3.12 -10.62 1.95
N ALA A 75 3.24 -11.43 0.89
CA ALA A 75 4.31 -11.26 -0.09
C ALA A 75 4.21 -9.91 -0.81
N LEU A 76 3.01 -9.53 -1.27
CA LEU A 76 2.80 -8.25 -1.95
C LEU A 76 2.95 -7.05 -1.01
N ALA A 77 2.64 -7.16 0.28
CA ALA A 77 2.86 -6.09 1.24
C ALA A 77 4.37 -5.82 1.44
N VAL A 78 5.18 -6.88 1.54
CA VAL A 78 6.65 -6.75 1.62
C VAL A 78 7.21 -6.14 0.34
N ILE A 79 6.76 -6.61 -0.83
CA ILE A 79 7.14 -6.01 -2.13
C ILE A 79 6.76 -4.53 -2.16
N SER A 80 5.56 -4.17 -1.70
CA SER A 80 5.09 -2.78 -1.67
C SER A 80 5.97 -1.89 -0.79
N ILE A 81 6.45 -2.38 0.37
CA ILE A 81 7.39 -1.64 1.22
C ILE A 81 8.65 -1.29 0.42
N VAL A 82 9.22 -2.27 -0.29
CA VAL A 82 10.43 -2.07 -1.10
C VAL A 82 10.16 -1.10 -2.26
N VAL A 83 9.05 -1.28 -2.98
CA VAL A 83 8.69 -0.42 -4.13
C VAL A 83 8.47 1.03 -3.70
N TYR A 84 7.70 1.27 -2.64
CA TYR A 84 7.46 2.62 -2.12
C TYR A 84 8.74 3.24 -1.55
N GLY A 85 9.59 2.45 -0.90
CA GLY A 85 10.88 2.91 -0.40
C GLY A 85 11.83 3.32 -1.52
N LEU A 86 11.92 2.52 -2.60
CA LEU A 86 12.72 2.86 -3.78
C LEU A 86 12.16 4.11 -4.49
N ALA A 87 10.83 4.22 -4.62
CA ALA A 87 10.20 5.40 -5.19
C ALA A 87 10.52 6.67 -4.39
N PHE A 88 10.48 6.59 -3.06
CA PHE A 88 10.87 7.71 -2.18
C PHE A 88 12.35 8.09 -2.34
N ILE A 89 13.26 7.11 -2.28
CA ILE A 89 14.71 7.36 -2.40
C ILE A 89 15.05 7.99 -3.75
N LEU A 90 14.53 7.42 -4.85
CA LEU A 90 14.78 7.93 -6.19
C LEU A 90 14.10 9.29 -6.41
N GLY A 91 12.90 9.51 -5.85
CA GLY A 91 12.23 10.80 -5.85
C GLY A 91 13.06 11.88 -5.16
N PHE A 92 13.65 11.55 -4.01
CA PHE A 92 14.55 12.44 -3.28
C PHE A 92 15.82 12.76 -4.09
N ILE A 93 16.45 11.74 -4.69
CA ILE A 93 17.63 11.92 -5.56
C ILE A 93 17.28 12.80 -6.79
N ALA A 94 16.08 12.63 -7.34
CA ALA A 94 15.61 13.42 -8.48
C ALA A 94 15.47 14.92 -8.18
N LEU A 95 15.33 15.31 -6.91
CA LEU A 95 15.39 16.73 -6.52
C LEU A 95 16.76 17.35 -6.77
N CYS A 96 17.84 16.54 -6.74
CA CYS A 96 19.20 17.04 -6.84
C CYS A 96 19.74 17.05 -8.27
N CYS A 97 19.53 16.00 -9.10
CA CYS A 97 20.36 15.88 -10.31
C CYS A 97 19.78 15.18 -11.57
N CYS A 98 18.54 14.66 -11.64
CA CYS A 98 18.14 13.88 -12.84
C CYS A 98 16.64 13.94 -13.20
N PHE A 99 16.31 14.46 -14.39
CA PHE A 99 14.95 14.41 -14.96
C PHE A 99 14.53 12.98 -15.38
N CYS A 100 15.47 12.13 -15.80
CA CYS A 100 15.19 10.75 -16.22
C CYS A 100 14.62 9.86 -15.11
N LEU A 101 14.93 10.16 -13.84
CA LEU A 101 14.42 9.41 -12.69
C LEU A 101 12.90 9.58 -12.53
N ARG A 102 12.30 10.61 -13.12
CA ARG A 102 10.85 10.83 -13.09
C ARG A 102 10.08 9.64 -13.63
N TRP A 103 10.48 9.12 -14.80
CA TRP A 103 9.82 7.98 -15.43
C TRP A 103 9.98 6.71 -14.60
N VAL A 104 11.14 6.53 -13.98
CA VAL A 104 11.39 5.42 -13.05
C VAL A 104 10.47 5.52 -11.83
N CYS A 105 10.36 6.71 -11.22
CA CYS A 105 9.45 6.97 -10.10
C CYS A 105 7.98 6.71 -10.48
N LEU A 106 7.58 7.09 -11.70
CA LEU A 106 6.23 6.83 -12.22
C LEU A 106 5.97 5.33 -12.36
N THR A 107 6.91 4.57 -12.97
CA THR A 107 6.79 3.11 -13.08
C THR A 107 6.70 2.45 -11.71
N LEU A 108 7.53 2.87 -10.75
CA LEU A 108 7.48 2.35 -9.38
C LEU A 108 6.16 2.67 -8.69
N ASN A 109 5.58 3.86 -8.89
CA ASN A 109 4.27 4.22 -8.34
C ASN A 109 3.14 3.38 -8.95
N ILE A 110 3.18 3.11 -10.26
CA ILE A 110 2.21 2.22 -10.92
C ILE A 110 2.33 0.79 -10.38
N LEU A 111 3.56 0.30 -10.21
CA LEU A 111 3.80 -1.01 -9.58
C LEU A 111 3.25 -1.03 -8.15
N GLY A 112 3.52 0.02 -7.36
CA GLY A 112 3.05 0.18 -6.00
C GLY A 112 1.52 0.23 -5.90
N PHE A 113 0.87 0.92 -6.82
CA PHE A 113 -0.59 0.96 -6.94
C PHE A 113 -1.18 -0.44 -7.14
N GLY A 114 -0.57 -1.24 -8.02
CA GLY A 114 -0.98 -2.61 -8.26
C GLY A 114 -0.73 -3.52 -7.06
N THR A 115 0.50 -3.53 -6.52
CA THR A 115 0.87 -4.43 -5.43
C THR A 115 0.08 -4.15 -4.16
N LEU A 116 0.04 -2.89 -3.71
CA LEU A 116 -0.66 -2.52 -2.48
C LEU A 116 -2.18 -2.56 -2.68
N GLY A 117 -2.66 -2.24 -3.89
CA GLY A 117 -4.07 -2.35 -4.28
C GLY A 117 -4.60 -3.77 -4.09
N VAL A 118 -3.84 -4.77 -4.56
CA VAL A 118 -4.19 -6.19 -4.37
C VAL A 118 -4.19 -6.55 -2.88
N VAL A 119 -3.22 -6.08 -2.08
CA VAL A 119 -3.15 -6.40 -0.64
C VAL A 119 -4.43 -6.00 0.10
N TRP A 120 -4.83 -4.73 0.02
CA TRP A 120 -6.01 -4.30 0.77
C TRP A 120 -7.31 -4.87 0.16
N ALA A 121 -7.37 -5.06 -1.17
CA ALA A 121 -8.52 -5.72 -1.80
C ALA A 121 -8.70 -7.16 -1.33
N LEU A 122 -7.61 -7.93 -1.19
CA LEU A 122 -7.66 -9.29 -0.61
C LEU A 122 -8.14 -9.28 0.84
N MET A 123 -7.77 -8.27 1.63
CA MET A 123 -8.30 -8.10 2.99
C MET A 123 -9.80 -7.79 2.99
N VAL A 124 -10.29 -6.98 2.06
CA VAL A 124 -11.75 -6.73 1.90
C VAL A 124 -12.48 -8.01 1.48
N VAL A 125 -11.89 -8.83 0.60
CA VAL A 125 -12.45 -10.14 0.24
C VAL A 125 -12.51 -11.05 1.47
N ALA A 126 -11.44 -11.13 2.27
CA ALA A 126 -11.45 -11.89 3.51
C ALA A 126 -12.50 -11.37 4.51
N TYR A 127 -12.77 -10.06 4.49
CA TYR A 127 -13.75 -9.43 5.38
C TYR A 127 -15.20 -9.79 5.03
N TYR A 128 -15.57 -9.76 3.75
CA TYR A 128 -16.97 -9.93 3.32
C TYR A 128 -17.31 -11.32 2.80
N LYS A 129 -16.35 -12.07 2.24
CA LYS A 129 -16.63 -13.35 1.58
C LYS A 129 -16.75 -14.47 2.60
N ASP A 130 -17.93 -15.10 2.60
CA ASP A 130 -18.17 -16.36 3.32
C ASP A 130 -17.59 -17.53 2.54
N GLY A 131 -16.69 -18.29 3.19
CA GLY A 131 -16.06 -19.48 2.63
C GLY A 131 -16.71 -20.81 3.05
N GLY A 132 -17.82 -20.76 3.78
CA GLY A 132 -18.50 -21.93 4.33
C GLY A 132 -18.37 -22.05 5.85
N ARG A 133 -18.70 -23.23 6.40
CA ARG A 133 -18.93 -23.46 7.85
C ARG A 133 -17.67 -23.30 8.71
N ASP A 134 -16.50 -23.61 8.17
CA ASP A 134 -15.20 -23.48 8.86
C ASP A 134 -14.45 -22.17 8.51
N CYS A 135 -15.00 -21.37 7.60
CA CYS A 135 -14.37 -20.18 7.02
C CYS A 135 -15.38 -19.02 6.91
N ALA A 136 -16.05 -18.72 8.03
CA ALA A 136 -17.01 -17.63 8.10
C ALA A 136 -16.34 -16.27 7.76
N ARG A 137 -17.12 -15.32 7.26
CA ARG A 137 -16.65 -13.93 7.04
C ARG A 137 -16.20 -13.27 8.34
N GLU A 138 -15.13 -12.48 8.27
CA GLU A 138 -14.60 -11.77 9.45
C GLU A 138 -15.54 -10.66 9.93
N ASN A 139 -16.34 -10.05 9.06
CA ASN A 139 -17.23 -8.93 9.40
C ASN A 139 -18.28 -9.25 10.48
N LEU A 140 -18.52 -10.52 10.80
CA LEU A 140 -19.43 -10.90 11.89
C LEU A 140 -18.89 -10.48 13.25
N ASP A 141 -17.59 -10.72 13.47
CA ASP A 141 -16.95 -10.57 14.78
C ASP A 141 -15.84 -9.52 14.77
N HIS A 142 -15.47 -9.00 13.59
CA HIS A 142 -14.37 -8.06 13.44
C HIS A 142 -14.73 -6.82 12.60
N GLN A 143 -14.06 -5.72 12.90
CA GLN A 143 -14.01 -4.47 12.16
C GLN A 143 -12.60 -4.25 11.59
N PHE A 144 -12.47 -3.38 10.59
CA PHE A 144 -11.16 -3.01 10.05
C PHE A 144 -10.27 -2.36 11.10
N GLY A 145 -9.03 -2.85 11.16
CA GLY A 145 -7.97 -2.37 12.03
C GLY A 145 -7.29 -1.10 11.53
N ALA A 146 -6.45 -0.52 12.37
CA ALA A 146 -5.70 0.68 12.04
C ALA A 146 -4.72 0.42 10.88
N GLY A 147 -4.06 -0.74 10.87
CA GLY A 147 -3.12 -1.12 9.81
C GLY A 147 -3.78 -1.14 8.45
N PHE A 148 -4.99 -1.72 8.34
CA PHE A 148 -5.76 -1.69 7.10
C PHE A 148 -6.03 -0.25 6.60
N ILE A 149 -6.48 0.62 7.49
CA ILE A 149 -6.75 2.03 7.15
C ILE A 149 -5.47 2.72 6.65
N LEU A 150 -4.32 2.50 7.32
CA LEU A 150 -3.04 3.06 6.90
C LEU A 150 -2.64 2.59 5.50
N LEU A 151 -2.85 1.30 5.16
CA LEU A 151 -2.57 0.79 3.82
C LEU A 151 -3.46 1.42 2.74
N VAL A 152 -4.76 1.61 3.03
CA VAL A 152 -5.68 2.27 2.10
C VAL A 152 -5.30 3.74 1.90
N VAL A 153 -4.99 4.46 2.98
CA VAL A 153 -4.52 5.86 2.89
C VAL A 153 -3.22 5.95 2.10
N ALA A 154 -2.26 5.04 2.32
CA ALA A 154 -1.03 5.00 1.56
C ALA A 154 -1.26 4.73 0.06
N TRP A 155 -2.21 3.86 -0.27
CA TRP A 155 -2.61 3.59 -1.65
C TRP A 155 -3.24 4.82 -2.32
N CYS A 156 -4.07 5.57 -1.59
CA CYS A 156 -4.64 6.83 -2.07
C CYS A 156 -3.54 7.89 -2.31
N LEU A 157 -2.59 8.04 -1.38
CA LEU A 157 -1.46 8.98 -1.56
C LEU A 157 -0.61 8.61 -2.77
N ASN A 158 -0.28 7.33 -2.95
CA ASN A 158 0.45 6.85 -4.14
C ASN A 158 -0.34 7.11 -5.44
N THR A 159 -1.67 7.04 -5.40
CA THR A 159 -2.50 7.39 -6.56
C THR A 159 -2.37 8.88 -6.90
N ILE A 160 -2.39 9.75 -5.88
CA ILE A 160 -2.17 11.21 -6.05
C ILE A 160 -0.77 11.47 -6.59
N ASP A 161 0.24 10.72 -6.14
CA ASP A 161 1.61 10.82 -6.61
C ASP A 161 1.75 10.51 -8.09
N ILE A 162 1.04 9.50 -8.61
CA ILE A 162 0.95 9.22 -10.05
C ILE A 162 0.43 10.45 -10.79
N TRP A 163 -0.63 11.09 -10.31
CA TRP A 163 -1.18 12.29 -10.94
C TRP A 163 -0.19 13.46 -10.95
N PHE A 164 0.52 13.72 -9.85
CA PHE A 164 1.59 14.74 -9.83
C PHE A 164 2.71 14.42 -10.84
N LEU A 165 3.08 13.14 -10.96
CA LEU A 165 4.06 12.65 -11.94
C LEU A 165 3.53 12.59 -13.38
N LEU A 166 2.23 12.77 -13.63
CA LEU A 166 1.68 12.92 -14.97
C LEU A 166 1.50 14.41 -15.34
N LEU A 167 0.96 15.22 -14.43
CA LEU A 167 0.72 16.66 -14.68
C LEU A 167 1.99 17.44 -14.96
N GLU A 168 3.05 17.21 -14.18
CA GLU A 168 4.36 17.83 -14.45
C GLU A 168 4.99 17.31 -15.77
N CYS A 169 4.48 16.22 -16.36
CA CYS A 169 4.92 15.69 -17.65
C CYS A 169 4.28 16.47 -18.80
N GLU A 170 2.98 16.75 -18.72
CA GLU A 170 2.26 17.54 -19.72
C GLU A 170 2.81 18.96 -19.81
N ALA A 171 3.13 19.58 -18.66
CA ALA A 171 3.78 20.89 -18.64
C ALA A 171 5.16 20.90 -19.32
N GLY A 172 5.93 19.83 -19.18
CA GLY A 172 7.23 19.67 -19.85
C GLY A 172 7.09 19.59 -21.37
N TYR A 173 6.20 18.72 -21.86
CA TYR A 173 5.94 18.58 -23.29
C TYR A 173 5.42 19.87 -23.92
N ALA A 174 4.46 20.55 -23.28
CA ALA A 174 3.93 21.82 -23.77
C ALA A 174 5.02 22.90 -23.91
N THR A 175 6.01 22.89 -23.01
CA THR A 175 7.14 23.82 -23.07
C THR A 175 8.09 23.45 -24.22
N GLU A 176 8.42 22.17 -24.40
CA GLU A 176 9.27 21.70 -25.51
C GLU A 176 8.64 21.97 -26.89
N GLU A 177 7.32 21.77 -27.02
CA GLU A 177 6.58 22.06 -28.24
C GLU A 177 6.56 23.56 -28.56
N ALA A 178 6.35 24.42 -27.54
CA ALA A 178 6.39 25.87 -27.70
C ALA A 178 7.78 26.38 -28.12
N VAL A 179 8.85 25.79 -27.58
CA VAL A 179 10.24 26.11 -27.95
C VAL A 179 10.53 25.65 -29.38
N ARG A 180 10.09 24.45 -29.78
CA ARG A 180 10.28 23.95 -31.16
C ARG A 180 9.51 24.79 -32.19
N ALA A 181 8.32 25.26 -31.84
CA ALA A 181 7.53 26.15 -32.71
C ALA A 181 8.18 27.54 -32.91
N GLN A 182 9.17 27.90 -32.08
CA GLN A 182 9.89 29.18 -32.14
C GLN A 182 11.29 29.08 -32.75
N ASP A 183 11.80 27.89 -33.12
CA ASP A 183 13.09 27.75 -33.81
C ASP A 183 12.88 27.81 -35.34
N PRO A 184 13.24 28.92 -36.03
CA PRO A 184 12.99 29.12 -37.46
C PRO A 184 13.95 28.32 -38.37
N LYS A 185 14.65 27.29 -37.88
CA LYS A 185 15.67 26.55 -38.65
C LYS A 185 15.19 25.28 -39.35
N GLU A 186 13.90 24.93 -39.26
CA GLU A 186 13.30 23.81 -40.03
C GLU A 186 12.11 24.23 -40.91
N GLN A 187 12.24 25.37 -41.62
CA GLN A 187 11.41 25.68 -42.80
C GLN A 187 12.26 25.95 -44.03
#